data_AF-A0A1H0E010-F1
#
_entry.id   AF-A0A1H0E010-F1
#
_cell.length_a   1.000
_cell.length_b   1.000
_cell.length_c   1.000
_cell.angle_alpha   90.00
_cell.angle_beta   90.00
_cell.angle_gamma   90.00
#
_symmetry.space_group_name_H-M   'P 1'
#
loop_
_entity.id
_entity.type
_entity.pdbx_description
1 polymer ?
#
loop_
_entity_poly.entity_id
_entity_poly.type
_entity_poly.pdbx_seq_one_letter_code
_entity_poly.pdbx_strand_id
1 'polypeptide(L)'
;MSRRITYGRPARSRRRPPAAVRRPALYLGVATAGAVLVGVVVGPEPAAQAEAVPAATVSVAQELGLTAQAAPLDVTEQLQPLQDLAASRSSREAAETAAQQAQAAADQAVLDRQKAEAEAAAKAKAEAEAAAKAAEEAAAAQAAQASATAAAPAQAGEAAPAAAAPRAAAAAGAVAKITNSSGPVAAVVQAAANAVVSNVPGAASITLGGTRPSAADPGGHPSGLALDYMVMSDSALGDAIVEYHIAHWDELGVDYIIWEQRMLSSPGGSWKSMADRGSRTANHMDHPHVNYRG
;
A
#
# COMPACT_ATOMS: atom_id res chain seq x y z
N MET A 1 19.57 29.69 60.45
CA MET A 1 19.40 30.79 59.48
C MET A 1 18.90 30.21 58.17
N SER A 2 17.60 30.32 57.91
CA SER A 2 16.91 29.77 56.73
C SER A 2 17.08 30.69 55.52
N ARG A 3 17.45 30.15 54.35
CA ARG A 3 17.19 30.79 53.05
C ARG A 3 16.38 29.85 52.17
N ARG A 4 15.09 30.19 52.04
CA ARG A 4 14.18 29.72 51.00
C ARG A 4 14.61 30.38 49.68
N ILE A 5 14.71 29.59 48.61
CA ILE A 5 14.70 30.10 47.25
C ILE A 5 13.46 29.52 46.56
N THR A 6 12.66 30.45 46.08
CA THR A 6 11.31 30.35 45.54
C THR A 6 11.29 29.69 44.15
N TYR A 7 10.36 28.75 43.95
CA TYR A 7 10.01 28.20 42.64
C TYR A 7 9.28 29.25 41.80
N GLY A 8 9.83 29.58 40.63
CA GLY A 8 9.17 30.36 39.59
C GLY A 8 8.28 29.45 38.71
N ARG A 9 6.97 29.69 38.74
CA ARG A 9 5.94 29.03 37.94
C ARG A 9 5.79 29.75 36.59
N PRO A 10 5.93 29.11 35.42
CA PRO A 10 5.51 29.73 34.17
C PRO A 10 4.00 29.54 33.92
N ALA A 11 3.43 30.57 33.30
CA ALA A 11 2.01 30.83 33.13
C ALA A 11 1.31 29.87 32.14
N ARG A 12 0.07 29.48 32.49
CA ARG A 12 -0.84 28.76 31.60
C ARG A 12 -1.41 29.73 30.55
N SER A 13 -0.90 29.65 29.32
CA SER A 13 -1.48 30.30 28.14
C SER A 13 -2.79 29.59 27.74
N ARG A 14 -3.94 30.17 28.10
CA ARG A 14 -5.24 29.76 27.56
C ARG A 14 -5.35 30.22 26.11
N ARG A 15 -5.13 29.32 25.14
CA ARG A 15 -5.50 29.56 23.74
C ARG A 15 -6.90 29.00 23.49
N ARG A 16 -7.83 29.91 23.15
CA ARG A 16 -9.17 29.65 22.63
C ARG A 16 -9.10 28.83 21.33
N PRO A 17 -10.03 27.90 21.07
CA PRO A 17 -10.16 27.27 19.76
C PRO A 17 -10.80 28.23 18.75
N PRO A 18 -10.43 28.20 17.46
CA PRO A 18 -11.13 28.94 16.41
C PRO A 18 -12.46 28.28 16.06
N ALA A 19 -13.46 29.12 15.81
CA ALA A 19 -14.83 28.76 15.45
C ALA A 19 -14.93 28.08 14.08
N ALA A 20 -15.76 27.05 14.00
CA ALA A 20 -16.10 26.35 12.76
C ALA A 20 -16.96 27.24 11.86
N VAL A 21 -16.49 27.53 10.65
CA VAL A 21 -17.26 28.20 9.60
C VAL A 21 -17.81 27.13 8.65
N ARG A 22 -19.12 26.90 8.71
CA ARG A 22 -19.89 26.11 7.73
C ARG A 22 -19.98 26.90 6.42
N ARG A 23 -19.75 26.26 5.28
CA ARG A 23 -20.11 26.78 3.95
C ARG A 23 -21.11 25.83 3.27
N PRO A 24 -22.18 26.35 2.64
CA PRO A 24 -23.22 25.54 2.01
C PRO A 24 -22.78 25.03 0.62
N ALA A 25 -23.26 23.83 0.29
CA ALA A 25 -23.15 23.20 -1.00
C ALA A 25 -23.88 24.01 -2.09
N LEU A 26 -23.23 24.17 -3.24
CA LEU A 26 -23.87 24.58 -4.49
C LEU A 26 -23.63 23.46 -5.51
N TYR A 27 -24.69 22.72 -5.80
CA TYR A 27 -24.79 21.83 -6.95
C TYR A 27 -24.98 22.70 -8.20
N LEU A 28 -24.08 22.60 -9.17
CA LEU A 28 -24.30 23.11 -10.53
C LEU A 28 -24.20 21.94 -11.50
N GLY A 29 -25.36 21.38 -11.87
CA GLY A 29 -25.48 20.47 -12.99
C GLY A 29 -25.48 21.27 -14.29
N VAL A 30 -24.56 20.94 -15.18
CA VAL A 30 -24.53 21.47 -16.56
C VAL A 30 -24.72 20.29 -17.50
N ALA A 31 -25.93 20.18 -18.04
CA ALA A 31 -26.26 19.29 -19.14
C ALA A 31 -26.23 20.10 -20.44
N THR A 32 -25.28 19.86 -21.32
CA THR A 32 -25.23 20.45 -22.65
C THR A 32 -25.64 19.41 -23.69
N ALA A 33 -26.91 19.47 -24.11
CA ALA A 33 -27.38 18.83 -25.34
C ALA A 33 -27.37 19.88 -26.46
N GLY A 34 -26.48 19.71 -27.44
CA GLY A 34 -26.41 20.55 -28.64
C GLY A 34 -26.72 19.72 -29.88
N ALA A 35 -27.96 19.76 -30.33
CA ALA A 35 -28.34 19.24 -31.65
C ALA A 35 -28.21 20.37 -32.67
N VAL A 36 -27.27 20.23 -33.61
CA VAL A 36 -27.13 21.14 -34.76
C VAL A 36 -27.90 20.54 -35.92
N LEU A 37 -29.02 21.16 -36.28
CA LEU A 37 -29.73 20.91 -37.55
C LEU A 37 -29.32 22.00 -38.55
N VAL A 38 -28.55 21.62 -39.57
CA VAL A 38 -28.29 22.48 -40.73
C VAL A 38 -29.42 22.29 -41.73
N GLY A 39 -30.27 23.30 -41.89
CA GLY A 39 -31.26 23.36 -42.95
C GLY A 39 -30.64 23.89 -44.23
N VAL A 40 -30.61 23.07 -45.28
CA VAL A 40 -30.29 23.50 -46.65
C VAL A 40 -31.57 24.05 -47.27
N VAL A 41 -31.62 25.36 -47.48
CA VAL A 41 -32.62 26.01 -48.34
C VAL A 41 -32.00 26.13 -49.73
N VAL A 42 -32.46 25.30 -50.67
CA VAL A 42 -32.22 25.50 -52.11
C VAL A 42 -33.35 26.38 -52.63
N GLY A 43 -33.06 27.65 -52.89
CA GLY A 43 -33.91 28.51 -53.73
C GLY A 43 -33.48 28.37 -55.20
N PRO A 44 -34.40 28.29 -56.17
CA PRO A 44 -34.04 28.30 -57.59
C PRO A 44 -33.72 29.75 -58.02
N GLU A 45 -32.47 30.05 -58.34
CA GLU A 45 -32.13 31.26 -59.10
C GLU A 45 -32.51 31.08 -60.59
N PRO A 46 -32.97 32.14 -61.27
CA PRO A 46 -33.30 32.07 -62.69
C PRO A 46 -32.02 31.94 -63.54
N ALA A 47 -32.07 31.05 -64.54
CA ALA A 47 -30.98 30.78 -65.46
C ALA A 47 -30.52 32.05 -66.21
N ALA A 48 -29.30 32.51 -65.92
CA ALA A 48 -28.57 33.42 -66.78
C ALA A 48 -28.05 32.63 -68.00
N GLN A 49 -28.71 32.82 -69.14
CA GLN A 49 -28.26 32.32 -70.44
C GLN A 49 -27.04 33.14 -70.88
N ALA A 50 -25.84 32.55 -70.77
CA ALA A 50 -24.65 33.06 -71.43
C ALA A 50 -24.50 32.34 -72.78
N GLU A 51 -24.67 33.08 -73.87
CA GLU A 51 -24.38 32.62 -75.23
C GLU A 51 -22.87 32.32 -75.34
N ALA A 52 -22.52 31.04 -75.33
CA ALA A 52 -21.16 30.60 -75.56
C ALA A 52 -20.87 30.65 -77.07
N VAL A 53 -20.16 31.69 -77.50
CA VAL A 53 -19.47 31.70 -78.80
C VAL A 53 -18.48 30.53 -78.82
N PRO A 54 -18.46 29.64 -79.84
CA PRO A 54 -17.52 28.54 -79.85
C PRO A 54 -16.12 29.08 -80.19
N ALA A 55 -15.34 29.42 -79.17
CA ALA A 55 -13.89 29.44 -79.32
C ALA A 55 -13.46 27.98 -79.47
N ALA A 56 -13.07 27.58 -80.67
CA ALA A 56 -12.44 26.29 -80.92
C ALA A 56 -11.11 26.24 -80.16
N THR A 57 -11.13 25.85 -78.89
CA THR A 57 -9.94 25.45 -78.16
C THR A 57 -9.51 24.11 -78.72
N VAL A 58 -8.62 24.13 -79.71
CA VAL A 58 -7.95 22.91 -80.18
C VAL A 58 -7.13 22.40 -79.00
N SER A 59 -7.40 21.17 -78.57
CA SER A 59 -6.64 20.57 -77.48
C SER A 59 -5.19 20.41 -77.92
N VAL A 60 -4.23 20.96 -77.16
CA VAL A 60 -2.79 20.79 -77.39
C VAL A 60 -2.41 19.30 -77.53
N ALA A 61 -3.16 18.40 -76.89
CA ALA A 61 -2.98 16.96 -77.02
C ALA A 61 -3.24 16.43 -78.45
N GLN A 62 -4.17 17.05 -79.18
CA GLN A 62 -4.55 16.67 -80.53
C GLN A 62 -3.55 17.18 -81.57
N GLU A 63 -2.91 18.32 -81.33
CA GLU A 63 -1.85 18.88 -82.16
C GLU A 63 -0.51 18.15 -81.98
N LEU A 64 -0.27 17.58 -80.79
CA LEU A 64 0.90 16.73 -80.51
C LEU A 64 0.71 15.26 -80.95
N GLY A 65 -0.40 14.90 -81.60
CA GLY A 65 -0.67 13.54 -82.07
C GLY A 65 -0.88 12.50 -80.96
N LEU A 66 -1.12 12.94 -79.71
CA LEU A 66 -1.47 12.04 -78.62
C LEU A 66 -2.95 11.66 -78.72
N THR A 67 -3.22 10.52 -79.34
CA THR A 67 -4.50 9.84 -79.19
C THR A 67 -4.59 9.32 -77.75
N ALA A 68 -5.45 9.93 -76.94
CA ALA A 68 -5.77 9.39 -75.63
C ALA A 68 -6.43 8.03 -75.81
N GLN A 69 -5.66 6.95 -75.66
CA GLN A 69 -6.22 5.63 -75.44
C GLN A 69 -6.80 5.66 -74.02
N ALA A 70 -8.05 6.08 -73.91
CA ALA A 70 -8.82 5.95 -72.67
C ALA A 70 -9.15 4.47 -72.48
N ALA A 71 -8.16 3.67 -72.07
CA ALA A 71 -8.46 2.44 -71.37
C ALA A 71 -9.17 2.85 -70.07
N PRO A 72 -10.32 2.25 -69.72
CA PRO A 72 -10.92 2.49 -68.41
C PRO A 72 -9.87 2.08 -67.37
N LEU A 73 -9.31 3.05 -66.66
CA LEU A 73 -8.49 2.77 -65.50
C LEU A 73 -9.44 2.12 -64.49
N ASP A 74 -9.16 0.87 -64.11
CA ASP A 74 -9.90 0.24 -63.03
C ASP A 74 -9.41 0.82 -61.70
N VAL A 75 -9.93 2.01 -61.38
CA VAL A 75 -9.63 2.75 -60.15
C VAL A 75 -9.95 1.89 -58.92
N THR A 76 -10.85 0.91 -59.05
CA THR A 76 -11.18 -0.05 -58.00
C THR A 76 -9.98 -0.88 -57.60
N GLU A 77 -9.20 -1.40 -58.56
CA GLU A 77 -7.99 -2.18 -58.28
C GLU A 77 -6.90 -1.34 -57.61
N GLN A 78 -6.77 -0.07 -58.02
CA GLN A 78 -5.76 0.84 -57.48
C GLN A 78 -6.07 1.32 -56.05
N LEU A 79 -7.35 1.37 -55.67
CA LEU A 79 -7.79 1.75 -54.32
C LEU A 79 -7.77 0.57 -53.33
N GLN A 80 -7.70 -0.67 -53.80
CA GLN A 80 -7.79 -1.85 -52.96
C GLN A 80 -6.69 -1.93 -51.87
N PRO A 81 -5.41 -1.62 -52.15
CA PRO A 81 -4.37 -1.62 -51.12
C PRO A 81 -4.62 -0.58 -50.01
N LEU A 82 -5.29 0.53 -50.32
CA LEU A 82 -5.65 1.55 -49.33
C LEU A 82 -6.81 1.07 -48.44
N GLN A 83 -7.77 0.35 -49.01
CA GLN A 83 -8.88 -0.25 -48.26
C GLN A 83 -8.36 -1.35 -47.32
N ASP A 84 -7.45 -2.20 -47.79
CA ASP A 84 -6.81 -3.24 -46.97
C ASP A 84 -6.00 -2.64 -45.80
N LEU A 85 -5.30 -1.53 -46.05
CA LEU A 85 -4.58 -0.81 -45.00
C LEU A 85 -5.53 -0.19 -43.96
N ALA A 86 -6.65 0.37 -44.40
CA ALA A 86 -7.68 0.92 -43.50
C ALA A 86 -8.31 -0.19 -42.65
N ALA A 87 -8.66 -1.33 -43.27
CA ALA A 87 -9.18 -2.50 -42.56
C ALA A 87 -8.16 -3.05 -41.55
N SER A 88 -6.88 -3.11 -41.91
CA SER A 88 -5.79 -3.56 -41.02
C SER A 88 -5.52 -2.59 -39.86
N ARG A 89 -5.77 -1.29 -40.04
CA ARG A 89 -5.68 -0.32 -38.94
C ARG A 89 -6.85 -0.48 -37.98
N SER A 90 -8.07 -0.57 -38.51
CA SER A 90 -9.27 -0.78 -37.71
C SER A 90 -9.22 -2.09 -36.91
N SER A 91 -8.71 -3.18 -37.50
CA SER A 91 -8.56 -4.45 -36.77
C SER A 91 -7.54 -4.37 -35.65
N ARG A 92 -6.42 -3.67 -35.84
CA ARG A 92 -5.42 -3.43 -34.78
C ARG A 92 -5.97 -2.58 -33.65
N GLU A 93 -6.67 -1.50 -33.97
CA GLU A 93 -7.29 -0.63 -32.96
C GLU A 93 -8.36 -1.38 -32.14
N ALA A 94 -9.16 -2.24 -32.79
CA ALA A 94 -10.10 -3.12 -32.11
C ALA A 94 -9.38 -4.13 -31.20
N ALA A 95 -8.28 -4.73 -31.67
CA ALA A 95 -7.49 -5.67 -30.88
C ALA A 95 -6.83 -5.00 -29.66
N GLU A 96 -6.31 -3.78 -29.82
CA GLU A 96 -5.75 -2.99 -28.73
C GLU A 96 -6.80 -2.65 -27.69
N THR A 97 -8.00 -2.24 -28.11
CA THR A 97 -9.13 -1.96 -27.21
C THR A 97 -9.54 -3.22 -26.45
N ALA A 98 -9.64 -4.37 -27.13
CA ALA A 98 -9.96 -5.64 -26.50
C ALA A 98 -8.89 -6.08 -25.48
N ALA A 99 -7.61 -5.86 -25.80
CA ALA A 99 -6.50 -6.15 -24.88
C ALA A 99 -6.54 -5.26 -23.63
N GLN A 100 -6.84 -3.96 -23.80
CA GLN A 100 -7.02 -3.04 -22.66
C GLN A 100 -8.19 -3.44 -21.76
N GLN A 101 -9.32 -3.84 -22.35
CA GLN A 101 -10.47 -4.34 -21.59
C GLN A 101 -10.15 -5.64 -20.84
N ALA A 102 -9.44 -6.56 -21.47
CA ALA A 102 -8.99 -7.79 -20.83
C ALA A 102 -8.03 -7.52 -19.66
N GLN A 103 -7.10 -6.57 -19.82
CA GLN A 103 -6.20 -6.15 -18.74
C GLN A 103 -6.99 -5.52 -17.58
N ALA A 104 -7.92 -4.61 -17.87
CA ALA A 104 -8.75 -3.98 -16.84
C ALA A 104 -9.61 -5.01 -16.07
N ALA A 105 -10.14 -6.02 -16.76
CA ALA A 105 -10.87 -7.11 -16.12
C ALA A 105 -9.96 -7.97 -15.22
N ALA A 106 -8.72 -8.24 -15.64
CA ALA A 106 -7.75 -8.96 -14.83
C ALA A 106 -7.34 -8.16 -13.58
N ASP A 107 -7.09 -6.87 -13.72
CA ASP A 107 -6.75 -5.98 -12.61
C ASP A 107 -7.91 -5.91 -11.59
N GLN A 108 -9.15 -5.81 -12.08
CA GLN A 108 -10.33 -5.84 -11.21
C GLN A 108 -10.46 -7.17 -10.46
N ALA A 109 -10.23 -8.30 -11.13
CA ALA A 109 -10.28 -9.61 -10.48
C ALA A 109 -9.23 -9.76 -9.37
N VAL A 110 -8.04 -9.18 -9.54
CA VAL A 110 -7.00 -9.13 -8.49
C VAL A 110 -7.46 -8.30 -7.30
N LEU A 111 -8.05 -7.13 -7.53
CA LEU A 111 -8.57 -6.27 -6.46
C LEU A 111 -9.70 -6.95 -5.68
N ASP A 112 -10.63 -7.60 -6.39
CA ASP A 112 -11.73 -8.33 -5.77
C ASP A 112 -11.22 -9.49 -4.92
N ARG A 113 -10.21 -10.22 -5.41
CA ARG A 113 -9.54 -11.28 -4.65
C ARG A 113 -8.86 -10.74 -3.39
N GLN A 114 -8.11 -9.65 -3.50
CA GLN A 114 -7.44 -9.03 -2.35
C GLN A 114 -8.45 -8.55 -1.31
N LYS A 115 -9.57 -7.98 -1.73
CA LYS A 115 -10.65 -7.57 -0.85
C LYS A 115 -11.25 -8.77 -0.11
N ALA A 116 -11.54 -9.86 -0.83
CA ALA A 116 -12.06 -11.08 -0.21
C ALA A 116 -11.06 -11.70 0.78
N GLU A 117 -9.77 -11.72 0.46
CA GLU A 117 -8.71 -12.18 1.36
C GLU A 117 -8.60 -11.30 2.62
N ALA A 118 -8.72 -9.97 2.47
CA ALA A 118 -8.71 -9.04 3.59
C ALA A 118 -9.93 -9.18 4.50
N GLU A 119 -11.13 -9.36 3.92
CA GLU A 119 -12.36 -9.63 4.66
C GLU A 119 -12.28 -10.97 5.42
N ALA A 120 -11.73 -12.01 4.80
CA ALA A 120 -11.51 -13.30 5.44
C ALA A 120 -10.50 -13.20 6.60
N ALA A 121 -9.39 -12.46 6.40
CA ALA A 121 -8.40 -12.22 7.44
C ALA A 121 -8.97 -11.41 8.62
N ALA A 122 -9.78 -10.39 8.35
CA ALA A 122 -10.46 -9.60 9.39
C ALA A 122 -11.43 -10.47 10.21
N LYS A 123 -12.18 -11.36 9.55
CA LYS A 123 -13.06 -12.31 10.23
C LYS A 123 -12.27 -13.29 11.10
N ALA A 124 -11.19 -13.87 10.58
CA ALA A 124 -10.33 -14.78 11.33
C ALA A 124 -9.69 -14.09 12.56
N LYS A 125 -9.25 -12.84 12.43
CA LYS A 125 -8.74 -12.03 13.55
C LYS A 125 -9.83 -11.83 14.63
N ALA A 126 -11.05 -11.46 14.23
CA ALA A 126 -12.15 -11.27 15.16
C ALA A 126 -12.51 -12.58 15.92
N GLU A 127 -12.48 -13.72 15.22
CA GLU A 127 -12.69 -15.04 15.84
C GLU A 127 -11.57 -15.41 16.81
N ALA A 128 -10.30 -15.15 16.46
CA ALA A 128 -9.16 -15.39 17.34
C ALA A 128 -9.18 -14.49 18.59
N GLU A 129 -9.53 -13.21 18.45
CA GLU A 129 -9.69 -12.29 19.58
C GLU A 129 -10.84 -12.72 20.50
N ALA A 130 -11.95 -13.21 19.94
CA ALA A 130 -13.06 -13.74 20.73
C ALA A 130 -12.64 -15.02 21.50
N ALA A 131 -11.89 -15.92 20.86
CA ALA A 131 -11.38 -17.13 21.50
C ALA A 131 -10.37 -16.82 22.62
N ALA A 132 -9.48 -15.83 22.42
CA ALA A 132 -8.53 -15.40 23.44
C ALA A 132 -9.23 -14.84 24.68
N LYS A 133 -10.26 -13.98 24.50
CA LYS A 133 -11.07 -13.45 25.60
C LYS A 133 -11.80 -14.57 26.36
N ALA A 134 -12.37 -15.54 25.65
CA ALA A 134 -13.03 -16.69 26.27
C ALA A 134 -12.06 -17.56 27.09
N ALA A 135 -10.82 -17.73 26.61
CA ALA A 135 -9.77 -18.46 27.34
C ALA A 135 -9.32 -17.72 28.61
N GLU A 136 -9.19 -16.39 28.54
CA GLU A 136 -8.86 -15.54 29.69
C GLU A 136 -9.97 -15.60 30.76
N GLU A 137 -11.24 -15.51 30.35
CA GLU A 137 -12.38 -15.63 31.25
C GLU A 137 -12.47 -17.02 31.91
N ALA A 138 -12.19 -18.09 31.15
CA ALA A 138 -12.12 -19.44 31.69
C ALA A 138 -10.96 -19.62 32.69
N ALA A 139 -9.80 -19.03 32.43
CA ALA A 139 -8.67 -19.04 33.35
C ALA A 139 -8.96 -18.26 34.64
N ALA A 140 -9.62 -17.10 34.53
CA ALA A 140 -10.07 -16.32 35.68
C ALA A 140 -11.10 -17.09 36.54
N ALA A 141 -12.04 -17.81 35.91
CA ALA A 141 -13.01 -18.65 36.61
C ALA A 141 -12.34 -19.82 37.36
N GLN A 142 -11.33 -20.47 36.76
CA GLN A 142 -10.55 -21.52 37.41
C GLN A 142 -9.72 -21.00 38.60
N ALA A 143 -9.12 -19.81 38.46
CA ALA A 143 -8.37 -19.17 39.55
C ALA A 143 -9.28 -18.78 40.74
N ALA A 144 -10.51 -18.34 40.45
CA ALA A 144 -11.52 -18.05 41.48
C ALA A 144 -11.97 -19.33 42.21
N GLN A 145 -12.18 -20.44 41.49
CA GLN A 145 -12.49 -21.74 42.09
C GLN A 145 -11.34 -22.27 42.95
N ALA A 146 -10.09 -22.20 42.49
CA ALA A 146 -8.92 -22.63 43.28
C ALA A 146 -8.74 -21.81 44.57
N SER A 147 -9.05 -20.52 44.52
CA SER A 147 -9.00 -19.63 45.70
C SER A 147 -10.10 -19.94 46.72
N ALA A 148 -11.26 -20.43 46.26
CA ALA A 148 -12.35 -20.87 47.14
C ALA A 148 -12.04 -22.21 47.84
N THR A 149 -11.31 -23.12 47.20
CA THR A 149 -10.88 -24.40 47.82
C THR A 149 -9.77 -24.23 48.85
N ALA A 150 -8.96 -23.18 48.75
CA ALA A 150 -7.88 -22.86 49.69
C ALA A 150 -8.36 -22.19 51.00
N ALA A 151 -9.64 -21.79 51.10
CA ALA A 151 -10.19 -21.09 52.26
C ALA A 151 -10.87 -21.99 53.32
N ALA A 152 -10.70 -23.32 53.26
CA ALA A 152 -11.11 -24.22 54.36
C ALA A 152 -10.01 -24.29 55.46
N PRO A 153 -10.32 -24.15 56.77
CA PRO A 153 -9.28 -23.81 57.76
C PRO A 153 -8.65 -25.02 58.47
N ALA A 154 -7.44 -24.74 59.00
CA ALA A 154 -6.79 -25.30 60.22
C ALA A 154 -6.03 -26.64 60.08
N GLN A 155 -4.83 -26.91 60.65
CA GLN A 155 -3.92 -26.23 61.60
C GLN A 155 -2.46 -26.74 61.48
N ALA A 156 -1.54 -25.93 62.04
CA ALA A 156 -0.29 -26.29 62.73
C ALA A 156 0.94 -26.74 61.93
N GLY A 157 2.09 -26.12 62.24
CA GLY A 157 3.42 -26.65 61.90
C GLY A 157 4.47 -25.59 61.59
N GLU A 158 5.07 -25.04 62.65
CA GLU A 158 6.28 -24.22 62.62
C GLU A 158 7.50 -25.03 62.08
N ALA A 159 8.17 -24.52 61.05
CA ALA A 159 9.64 -24.59 60.83
C ALA A 159 10.02 -24.10 59.42
N ALA A 160 10.85 -23.07 59.35
CA ALA A 160 11.65 -22.77 58.16
C ALA A 160 12.72 -23.86 57.93
N PRO A 161 13.16 -24.08 56.69
CA PRO A 161 14.32 -23.31 56.24
C PRO A 161 14.20 -22.76 54.81
N ALA A 162 15.16 -21.89 54.51
CA ALA A 162 15.36 -21.19 53.24
C ALA A 162 15.11 -22.04 51.99
N ALA A 163 14.25 -21.56 51.10
CA ALA A 163 14.12 -22.02 49.73
C ALA A 163 14.56 -20.91 48.78
N ALA A 164 15.45 -21.28 47.88
CA ALA A 164 16.08 -20.44 46.89
C ALA A 164 15.07 -19.64 46.06
N ALA A 165 15.43 -18.40 45.73
CA ALA A 165 14.82 -17.67 44.63
C ALA A 165 14.77 -18.58 43.38
N PRO A 166 13.68 -18.59 42.60
CA PRO A 166 13.68 -19.32 41.35
C PRO A 166 14.78 -18.70 40.48
N ARG A 167 15.84 -19.46 40.22
CA ARG A 167 16.65 -19.23 39.03
C ARG A 167 15.67 -19.33 37.87
N ALA A 168 15.44 -18.21 37.18
CA ALA A 168 14.89 -18.25 35.84
C ALA A 168 15.74 -19.24 35.06
N ALA A 169 15.17 -20.41 34.76
CA ALA A 169 15.76 -21.31 33.79
C ALA A 169 15.91 -20.46 32.54
N ALA A 170 17.15 -20.28 32.08
CA ALA A 170 17.42 -19.65 30.79
C ALA A 170 16.71 -20.53 29.76
N ALA A 171 15.50 -20.12 29.37
CA ALA A 171 14.84 -20.67 28.21
C ALA A 171 15.83 -20.51 27.07
N ALA A 172 16.18 -21.61 26.41
CA ALA A 172 16.99 -21.54 25.19
C ALA A 172 16.24 -20.62 24.21
N GLY A 173 16.76 -19.40 24.03
CA GLY A 173 16.15 -18.42 23.15
C GLY A 173 16.03 -18.97 21.72
N ALA A 174 14.94 -18.67 21.05
CA ALA A 174 14.78 -18.99 19.64
C ALA A 174 15.81 -18.20 18.82
N VAL A 175 16.38 -18.84 17.80
CA VAL A 175 17.27 -18.19 16.84
C VAL A 175 16.45 -17.72 15.65
N ALA A 176 16.54 -16.43 15.33
CA ALA A 176 15.78 -15.82 14.24
C ALA A 176 16.25 -16.33 12.87
N LYS A 177 15.29 -16.60 11.98
CA LYS A 177 15.55 -17.02 10.59
C LYS A 177 15.65 -15.78 9.69
N ILE A 178 16.88 -15.32 9.45
CA ILE A 178 17.16 -14.11 8.66
C ILE A 178 17.64 -14.50 7.25
N THR A 179 16.92 -14.03 6.23
CA THR A 179 17.32 -14.18 4.83
C THR A 179 18.25 -13.03 4.44
N ASN A 180 19.50 -13.37 4.12
CA ASN A 180 20.55 -12.43 3.75
C ASN A 180 21.05 -12.72 2.33
N SER A 181 21.30 -11.66 1.56
CA SER A 181 21.84 -11.73 0.19
C SER A 181 23.13 -10.92 0.00
N SER A 182 23.62 -10.25 1.04
CA SER A 182 24.85 -9.42 1.00
C SER A 182 25.67 -9.50 2.28
N GLY A 183 25.88 -10.72 2.78
CA GLY A 183 26.63 -10.98 4.02
C GLY A 183 25.75 -11.02 5.27
N PRO A 184 26.32 -11.29 6.46
CA PRO A 184 25.53 -11.34 7.70
C PRO A 184 25.06 -9.95 8.12
N VAL A 185 23.98 -9.90 8.92
CA VAL A 185 23.64 -8.71 9.70
C VAL A 185 24.66 -8.46 10.81
N ALA A 186 24.70 -7.25 11.37
CA ALA A 186 25.54 -6.94 12.51
C ALA A 186 25.14 -7.78 13.74
N ALA A 187 26.10 -8.02 14.65
CA ALA A 187 25.87 -8.86 15.83
C ALA A 187 24.76 -8.30 16.74
N VAL A 188 24.65 -6.99 16.88
CA VAL A 188 23.58 -6.31 17.62
C VAL A 188 22.20 -6.60 17.00
N VAL A 189 22.12 -6.60 15.67
CA VAL A 189 20.88 -6.88 14.94
C VAL A 189 20.48 -8.34 15.06
N GLN A 190 21.45 -9.27 15.00
CA GLN A 190 21.17 -10.70 15.24
C GLN A 190 20.68 -10.94 16.68
N ALA A 191 21.27 -10.27 17.67
CA ALA A 191 20.85 -10.37 19.06
C ALA A 191 19.43 -9.81 19.27
N ALA A 192 19.12 -8.65 18.68
CA ALA A 192 17.79 -8.07 18.71
C ALA A 192 16.75 -8.99 18.04
N ALA A 193 17.07 -9.56 16.88
CA ALA A 193 16.20 -10.52 16.21
C ALA A 193 15.90 -11.73 17.10
N ASN A 194 16.92 -12.32 17.72
CA ASN A 194 16.77 -13.47 18.63
C ASN A 194 15.90 -13.12 19.85
N ALA A 195 16.09 -11.92 20.42
CA ALA A 195 15.27 -11.44 21.54
C ALA A 195 13.79 -11.31 21.12
N VAL A 196 13.52 -10.73 19.96
CA VAL A 196 12.14 -10.56 19.47
C VAL A 196 11.47 -11.91 19.22
N VAL A 197 12.12 -12.82 18.49
CA VAL A 197 11.51 -14.14 18.19
C VAL A 197 11.35 -15.02 19.43
N SER A 198 12.12 -14.76 20.50
CA SER A 198 11.99 -15.49 21.76
C SER A 198 10.87 -14.96 22.65
N ASN A 199 10.59 -13.65 22.60
CA ASN A 199 9.72 -12.99 23.56
C ASN A 199 8.37 -12.53 22.97
N VAL A 200 8.27 -12.37 21.65
CA VAL A 200 7.01 -12.01 20.98
C VAL A 200 6.33 -13.29 20.48
N PRO A 201 5.15 -13.67 21.02
CA PRO A 201 4.41 -14.83 20.56
C PRO A 201 4.14 -14.75 19.04
N GLY A 202 4.42 -15.85 18.32
CA GLY A 202 4.25 -15.92 16.87
C GLY A 202 5.46 -15.44 16.04
N ALA A 203 6.35 -14.61 16.60
CA ALA A 203 7.48 -14.06 15.84
C ALA A 203 8.53 -15.11 15.44
N ALA A 204 8.64 -16.25 16.14
CA ALA A 204 9.53 -17.35 15.73
C ALA A 204 9.06 -18.07 14.44
N SER A 205 7.82 -17.84 14.00
CA SER A 205 7.23 -18.50 12.84
C SER A 205 7.44 -17.75 11.51
N ILE A 206 7.79 -16.46 11.58
CA ILE A 206 7.99 -15.61 10.40
C ILE A 206 9.43 -15.66 9.89
N THR A 207 9.63 -15.22 8.64
CA THR A 207 10.96 -14.95 8.07
C THR A 207 11.32 -13.48 8.28
N LEU A 208 12.61 -13.21 8.43
CA LEU A 208 13.12 -11.85 8.53
C LEU A 208 13.97 -11.51 7.30
N GLY A 209 13.71 -10.37 6.67
CA GLY A 209 14.54 -9.82 5.60
C GLY A 209 15.75 -9.09 6.18
N GLY A 210 16.96 -9.55 5.86
CA GLY A 210 18.23 -8.96 6.30
C GLY A 210 18.95 -8.22 5.19
N THR A 211 20.25 -8.48 5.03
CA THR A 211 21.11 -7.75 4.09
C THR A 211 20.72 -7.95 2.62
N ARG A 212 20.80 -6.87 1.84
CA ARG A 212 20.64 -6.90 0.38
C ARG A 212 21.39 -5.74 -0.29
N PRO A 213 21.83 -5.89 -1.56
CA PRO A 213 22.62 -4.85 -2.23
C PRO A 213 21.77 -3.64 -2.64
N SER A 214 20.46 -3.82 -2.81
CA SER A 214 19.56 -2.94 -3.55
C SER A 214 18.82 -1.90 -2.70
N ALA A 215 19.28 -1.61 -1.48
CA ALA A 215 18.57 -0.68 -0.63
C ALA A 215 19.25 0.70 -0.62
N ALA A 216 18.43 1.75 -0.78
CA ALA A 216 18.86 3.14 -0.94
C ALA A 216 19.33 3.78 0.38
N ASP A 217 19.48 3.00 1.44
CA ASP A 217 19.80 3.36 2.82
C ASP A 217 21.19 2.82 3.22
N PRO A 218 22.28 3.60 3.06
CA PRO A 218 23.63 3.14 3.38
C PRO A 218 23.83 2.67 4.84
N GLY A 219 22.92 3.07 5.74
CA GLY A 219 22.91 2.70 7.15
C GLY A 219 21.80 1.74 7.57
N GLY A 220 21.12 1.07 6.63
CA GLY A 220 20.09 0.07 6.93
C GLY A 220 20.41 -1.32 6.40
N HIS A 221 19.64 -1.84 5.44
CA HIS A 221 19.81 -3.23 4.98
C HIS A 221 21.21 -3.54 4.39
N PRO A 222 21.82 -2.70 3.53
CA PRO A 222 23.11 -3.02 2.92
C PRO A 222 24.24 -3.08 3.95
N SER A 223 24.12 -2.31 5.05
CA SER A 223 25.07 -2.32 6.16
C SER A 223 24.77 -3.38 7.23
N GLY A 224 23.71 -4.17 7.07
CA GLY A 224 23.29 -5.16 8.06
C GLY A 224 22.76 -4.56 9.36
N LEU A 225 22.23 -3.33 9.29
CA LEU A 225 21.68 -2.57 10.41
C LEU A 225 20.15 -2.48 10.39
N ALA A 226 19.47 -3.18 9.49
CA ALA A 226 18.01 -3.21 9.42
C ALA A 226 17.45 -4.62 9.25
N LEU A 227 16.21 -4.80 9.72
CA LEU A 227 15.41 -6.00 9.56
C LEU A 227 13.99 -5.67 9.12
N ASP A 228 13.49 -6.47 8.17
CA ASP A 228 12.08 -6.52 7.79
C ASP A 228 11.43 -7.75 8.44
N TYR A 229 10.48 -7.56 9.36
CA TYR A 229 9.75 -8.64 10.02
C TYR A 229 8.54 -9.04 9.18
N MET A 230 8.64 -10.10 8.38
CA MET A 230 7.63 -10.43 7.35
C MET A 230 6.36 -11.05 7.96
N VAL A 231 5.43 -10.20 8.42
CA VAL A 231 4.15 -10.60 9.01
C VAL A 231 3.03 -10.79 7.99
N MET A 232 3.26 -10.37 6.74
CA MET A 232 2.33 -10.51 5.61
C MET A 232 0.98 -9.82 5.86
N SER A 233 -0.06 -10.58 6.20
CA SER A 233 -1.40 -10.07 6.52
C SER A 233 -1.67 -10.00 8.04
N ASP A 234 -0.76 -10.49 8.89
CA ASP A 234 -0.93 -10.50 10.33
C ASP A 234 -0.48 -9.17 10.96
N SER A 235 -1.34 -8.16 10.88
CA SER A 235 -1.06 -6.86 11.48
C SER A 235 -0.98 -6.90 13.00
N ALA A 236 -1.64 -7.86 13.66
CA ALA A 236 -1.60 -7.98 15.12
C ALA A 236 -0.22 -8.43 15.59
N LEU A 237 0.40 -9.38 14.89
CA LEU A 237 1.79 -9.74 15.10
C LEU A 237 2.73 -8.57 14.80
N GLY A 238 2.46 -7.81 13.72
CA GLY A 238 3.21 -6.60 13.40
C GLY A 238 3.18 -5.58 14.52
N ASP A 239 1.99 -5.28 15.06
CA ASP A 239 1.79 -4.39 16.20
C ASP A 239 2.53 -4.89 17.44
N ALA A 240 2.43 -6.18 17.77
CA ALA A 240 3.14 -6.76 18.91
C ALA A 240 4.67 -6.66 18.78
N ILE A 241 5.21 -6.87 17.56
CA ILE A 241 6.63 -6.69 17.29
C ILE A 241 7.03 -5.22 17.48
N VAL A 242 6.25 -4.27 16.95
CA VAL A 242 6.52 -2.83 17.09
C VAL A 242 6.46 -2.40 18.57
N GLU A 243 5.45 -2.84 19.31
CA GLU A 243 5.31 -2.55 20.74
C GLU A 243 6.50 -3.09 21.55
N TYR A 244 6.95 -4.31 21.27
CA TYR A 244 8.15 -4.87 21.90
C TYR A 244 9.39 -4.01 21.62
N HIS A 245 9.59 -3.58 20.37
CA HIS A 245 10.69 -2.70 20.03
C HIS A 245 10.60 -1.32 20.71
N ILE A 246 9.40 -0.78 20.88
CA ILE A 246 9.20 0.49 21.61
C ILE A 246 9.52 0.32 23.09
N ALA A 247 9.07 -0.76 23.71
CA ALA A 247 9.32 -1.04 25.13
C ALA A 247 10.81 -1.30 25.43
N HIS A 248 11.52 -1.93 24.49
CA HIS A 248 12.93 -2.32 24.63
C HIS A 248 13.87 -1.48 23.75
N TRP A 249 13.48 -0.26 23.41
CA TRP A 249 14.13 0.57 22.39
C TRP A 249 15.65 0.68 22.56
N ASP A 250 16.11 1.08 23.75
CA ASP A 250 17.54 1.26 24.00
C ASP A 250 18.29 -0.07 24.20
N GLU A 251 17.63 -1.09 24.77
CA GLU A 251 18.19 -2.43 24.97
C GLU A 251 18.48 -3.12 23.64
N LEU A 252 17.54 -3.03 22.69
CA LEU A 252 17.68 -3.59 21.35
C LEU A 252 18.52 -2.69 20.43
N GLY A 253 18.84 -1.46 20.85
CA GLY A 253 19.56 -0.49 20.04
C GLY A 253 18.73 0.03 18.86
N VAL A 254 17.43 0.23 19.01
CA VAL A 254 16.57 0.74 17.92
C VAL A 254 16.96 2.19 17.56
N ASP A 255 17.05 2.46 16.26
CA ASP A 255 17.26 3.79 15.71
C ASP A 255 15.94 4.40 15.20
N TYR A 256 15.19 3.66 14.39
CA TYR A 256 13.83 4.01 13.98
C TYR A 256 13.02 2.77 13.59
N ILE A 257 11.70 2.93 13.56
CA ILE A 257 10.74 1.92 13.12
C ILE A 257 9.87 2.52 12.02
N ILE A 258 9.60 1.74 10.97
CA ILE A 258 8.56 2.02 9.98
C ILE A 258 7.53 0.89 10.03
N TRP A 259 6.26 1.24 10.20
CA TRP A 259 5.16 0.29 10.21
C TRP A 259 3.90 0.97 9.70
N GLU A 260 3.10 0.31 8.88
CA GLU A 260 1.84 0.85 8.32
C GLU A 260 1.96 2.28 7.78
N GLN A 261 2.96 2.51 6.92
CA GLN A 261 3.19 3.80 6.26
C GLN A 261 3.43 4.98 7.21
N ARG A 262 3.92 4.71 8.41
CA ARG A 262 4.33 5.72 9.40
C ARG A 262 5.68 5.37 9.99
N MET A 263 6.44 6.40 10.37
CA MET A 263 7.77 6.27 10.95
C MET A 263 7.78 6.80 12.38
N LEU A 264 8.46 6.09 13.28
CA LEU A 264 8.76 6.48 14.64
C LEU A 264 10.29 6.53 14.81
N SER A 265 10.82 7.67 15.29
CA SER A 265 12.27 7.88 15.44
C SER A 265 12.73 8.00 16.89
N SER A 266 11.85 7.76 17.84
CA SER A 266 12.16 7.72 19.27
C SER A 266 11.05 7.01 20.05
N PRO A 267 11.33 6.36 21.19
CA PRO A 267 10.37 5.51 21.90
C PRO A 267 9.15 6.27 22.43
N GLY A 268 9.31 7.56 22.77
CA GLY A 268 8.22 8.46 23.18
C GLY A 268 7.82 9.48 22.11
N GLY A 269 8.28 9.29 20.88
CA GLY A 269 8.05 10.22 19.77
C GLY A 269 6.63 10.13 19.21
N SER A 270 6.30 11.06 18.32
CA SER A 270 5.09 10.97 17.51
C SER A 270 5.38 10.25 16.20
N TRP A 271 4.45 9.38 15.78
CA TRP A 271 4.45 8.78 14.46
C TRP A 271 4.31 9.86 13.37
N LYS A 272 5.14 9.77 12.34
CA LYS A 272 5.10 10.65 11.16
C LYS A 272 4.64 9.86 9.94
N SER A 273 3.58 10.32 9.27
CA SER A 273 3.11 9.70 8.03
C SER A 273 4.16 9.78 6.93
N MET A 274 4.24 8.73 6.11
CA MET A 274 5.06 8.66 4.92
C MET A 274 4.22 8.88 3.66
N ALA A 275 4.86 9.42 2.61
CA ALA A 275 4.26 9.45 1.29
C ALA A 275 4.00 8.02 0.79
N ASP A 276 2.95 7.86 -0.01
CA ASP A 276 2.66 6.60 -0.70
C ASP A 276 3.76 6.30 -1.72
N ARG A 277 4.34 5.09 -1.63
CA ARG A 277 5.41 4.58 -2.49
C ARG A 277 4.91 3.57 -3.53
N GLY A 278 3.59 3.42 -3.67
CA GLY A 278 2.95 2.70 -4.77
C GLY A 278 2.74 1.20 -4.56
N SER A 279 3.06 0.65 -3.39
CA SER A 279 2.72 -0.75 -3.05
C SER A 279 2.65 -1.00 -1.55
N ARG A 280 1.95 -2.08 -1.16
CA ARG A 280 1.83 -2.55 0.23
C ARG A 280 3.19 -2.76 0.89
N THR A 281 4.09 -3.47 0.22
CA THR A 281 5.44 -3.72 0.72
C THR A 281 6.26 -2.43 0.76
N ALA A 282 6.23 -1.59 -0.28
CA ALA A 282 6.98 -0.32 -0.26
C ALA A 282 6.50 0.64 0.84
N ASN A 283 5.22 0.54 1.21
CA ASN A 283 4.60 1.29 2.30
C ASN A 283 4.70 0.61 3.68
N HIS A 284 5.43 -0.51 3.79
CA HIS A 284 5.64 -1.23 5.06
C HIS A 284 4.32 -1.66 5.72
N MET A 285 3.34 -2.03 4.91
CA MET A 285 2.03 -2.46 5.41
C MET A 285 2.00 -3.97 5.74
N ASP A 286 3.02 -4.73 5.30
CA ASP A 286 3.16 -6.19 5.46
C ASP A 286 4.40 -6.62 6.26
N HIS A 287 5.23 -5.67 6.69
CA HIS A 287 6.33 -5.90 7.61
C HIS A 287 6.65 -4.64 8.45
N PRO A 288 6.86 -4.78 9.77
CA PRO A 288 7.63 -3.81 10.52
C PRO A 288 9.06 -3.79 10.00
N HIS A 289 9.54 -2.61 9.63
CA HIS A 289 10.95 -2.38 9.34
C HIS A 289 11.58 -1.69 10.54
N VAL A 290 12.69 -2.24 11.03
CA VAL A 290 13.41 -1.71 12.18
C VAL A 290 14.86 -1.50 11.79
N ASN A 291 15.33 -0.27 12.00
CA ASN A 291 16.74 0.08 11.90
C ASN A 291 17.37 0.13 13.28
N TYR A 292 18.63 -0.26 13.38
CA TYR A 292 19.37 -0.37 14.64
C TYR A 292 20.62 0.50 14.62
N ARG A 293 21.00 0.96 15.81
CA ARG A 293 22.25 1.64 16.10
C ARG A 293 23.37 0.60 16.09
N GLY A 294 24.33 0.77 15.18
CA GLY A 294 25.50 -0.10 15.05
C GLY A 294 26.51 0.04 16.18
#